data_AF-A0A7H4PQ17-F1
#
_entry.id   AF-A0A7H4PQ17-F1
#
_cell.length_a   1.000
_cell.length_b   1.000
_cell.length_c   1.000
_cell.angle_alpha   90.00
_cell.angle_beta   90.00
_cell.angle_gamma   90.00
#
_symmetry.space_group_name_H-M   'P 1'
#
loop_
_entity.id
_entity.type
_entity.pdbx_description
1 polymer ?
#
loop_
_entity_poly.entity_id
_entity_poly.type
_entity_poly.pdbx_seq_one_letter_code
_entity_poly.pdbx_strand_id
1 'polypeptide(L)'
;MEKTYTINGIITFIPQRGALILIADETKTVSLNMPASRCLLLLIQQDGKTVARETFFEEVWIKHGSQVTSNGFYQNISLLRRAFKELGMEGDIIITLPRVGVRAGCNNIGDGVSAVRDGEGAGATGARRRARARGGRGCECA
;
A
#
# COMPACT_ATOMS: atom_id res chain seq x y z
N MET A 1 9.93 -15.05 8.36
CA MET A 1 8.49 -15.35 8.19
C MET A 1 7.88 -14.23 7.38
N GLU A 2 7.59 -14.46 6.10
CA GLU A 2 6.78 -13.52 5.31
C GLU A 2 5.34 -13.66 5.77
N LYS A 3 4.72 -12.57 6.26
CA LYS A 3 3.29 -12.57 6.58
C LYS A 3 2.55 -12.14 5.34
N THR A 4 1.56 -12.92 4.92
CA THR A 4 0.69 -12.61 3.78
C THR A 4 -0.74 -12.47 4.27
N TYR A 5 -1.48 -11.53 3.69
CA TYR A 5 -2.82 -11.12 4.13
C TYR A 5 -3.76 -11.20 2.94
N THR A 6 -4.90 -11.87 3.08
CA THR A 6 -5.91 -11.92 2.02
C THR A 6 -6.98 -10.85 2.27
N ILE A 7 -7.14 -9.93 1.33
CA ILE A 7 -8.11 -8.83 1.35
C ILE A 7 -9.30 -9.24 0.50
N ASN A 8 -10.49 -9.31 1.12
CA ASN A 8 -11.77 -9.58 0.46
C ASN A 8 -11.79 -10.91 -0.35
N GLY A 9 -10.93 -11.87 -0.01
CA GLY A 9 -10.81 -13.15 -0.73
C GLY A 9 -10.31 -13.06 -2.17
N ILE A 10 -9.98 -11.86 -2.65
CA ILE A 10 -9.62 -11.61 -4.06
C ILE A 10 -8.21 -11.05 -4.23
N ILE A 11 -7.64 -10.40 -3.21
CA ILE A 11 -6.31 -9.78 -3.29
C ILE A 11 -5.41 -10.32 -2.19
N THR A 12 -4.21 -10.71 -2.56
CA THR A 12 -3.13 -11.13 -1.68
C THR A 12 -2.18 -9.96 -1.42
N PHE A 13 -2.03 -9.58 -0.17
CA PHE A 13 -1.15 -8.50 0.29
C PHE A 13 0.08 -9.05 1.03
N ILE A 14 1.27 -8.64 0.57
CA ILE A 14 2.55 -9.03 1.16
C ILE A 14 3.26 -7.78 1.71
N PRO A 15 3.13 -7.46 3.02
CA PRO A 15 3.70 -6.24 3.60
C PRO A 15 5.23 -6.12 3.48
N GLN A 16 5.95 -7.24 3.52
CA GLN A 16 7.42 -7.24 3.45
C GLN A 16 7.93 -6.84 2.07
N ARG A 17 7.21 -7.21 1.01
CA ARG A 17 7.51 -6.82 -0.37
C ARG A 17 6.79 -5.53 -0.76
N GLY A 18 5.74 -5.16 -0.05
CA GLY A 18 4.81 -4.10 -0.44
C GLY A 18 4.12 -4.45 -1.75
N ALA A 19 3.64 -5.69 -1.91
CA ALA A 19 3.00 -6.14 -3.14
C ALA A 19 1.54 -6.51 -2.88
N LEU A 20 0.67 -6.13 -3.82
CA LEU A 20 -0.73 -6.55 -3.90
C LEU A 20 -0.90 -7.37 -5.18
N ILE A 21 -1.38 -8.60 -5.06
CA ILE A 21 -1.52 -9.56 -6.16
C ILE A 21 -2.99 -9.97 -6.24
N LEU A 22 -3.59 -9.95 -7.42
CA LEU A 22 -4.95 -10.44 -7.59
C LEU A 22 -4.95 -11.98 -7.61
N ILE A 23 -5.76 -12.61 -6.77
CA ILE A 23 -5.92 -14.08 -6.71
C ILE A 23 -6.57 -14.60 -7.99
N ALA A 24 -7.53 -13.84 -8.54
CA ALA A 24 -8.18 -14.18 -9.80
C ALA A 24 -7.22 -14.11 -11.02
N ASP A 25 -6.15 -13.32 -10.92
CA ASP A 25 -5.19 -13.11 -12.01
C ASP A 25 -3.82 -12.71 -11.45
N GLU A 26 -2.94 -13.68 -11.25
CA GLU A 26 -1.61 -13.47 -10.65
C GLU A 26 -0.73 -12.53 -11.49
N THR A 27 -1.07 -12.31 -12.78
CA THR A 27 -0.36 -11.35 -13.64
C THR A 27 -0.64 -9.90 -13.24
N LYS A 28 -1.77 -9.63 -12.57
CA LYS A 28 -2.12 -8.32 -12.02
C LYS A 28 -1.53 -8.15 -10.63
N THR A 29 -0.31 -7.62 -10.63
CA THR A 29 0.41 -7.26 -9.39
C THR A 29 0.69 -5.76 -9.34
N VAL A 30 0.41 -5.14 -8.19
CA VAL A 30 0.72 -3.75 -7.91
C VAL A 30 1.75 -3.66 -6.79
N SER A 31 2.86 -2.97 -7.06
CA SER A 31 3.89 -2.67 -6.06
C SER A 31 3.63 -1.33 -5.37
N LEU A 32 3.56 -1.39 -4.05
CA LEU A 32 3.50 -0.28 -3.10
C LEU A 32 4.90 0.08 -2.60
N ASN A 33 5.09 1.32 -2.19
CA ASN A 33 6.29 1.68 -1.44
C ASN A 33 6.18 1.16 0.01
N MET A 34 7.32 1.10 0.71
CA MET A 34 7.36 0.58 2.08
C MET A 34 6.44 1.34 3.05
N PRO A 35 6.36 2.70 3.02
CA PRO A 35 5.44 3.43 3.88
C PRO A 35 3.95 3.13 3.61
N ALA A 36 3.52 3.07 2.35
CA ALA A 36 2.14 2.73 1.99
C ALA A 36 1.79 1.30 2.40
N SER A 37 2.72 0.35 2.19
CA SER A 37 2.58 -1.03 2.67
C SER A 37 2.30 -1.08 4.18
N ARG A 38 3.09 -0.35 4.97
CA ARG A 38 2.88 -0.27 6.42
C ARG A 38 1.59 0.44 6.81
N CYS A 39 1.19 1.49 6.08
CA CYS A 39 -0.10 2.13 6.30
C CYS A 39 -1.25 1.14 6.12
N LEU A 40 -1.20 0.32 5.06
CA LEU A 40 -2.19 -0.70 4.81
C LEU A 40 -2.17 -1.78 5.90
N LEU A 41 -0.99 -2.24 6.31
CA LEU A 41 -0.86 -3.20 7.41
C LEU A 41 -1.48 -2.69 8.71
N LEU A 42 -1.25 -1.42 9.06
CA LEU A 42 -1.83 -0.80 10.24
C LEU A 42 -3.36 -0.75 10.15
N LEU A 43 -3.91 -0.40 8.99
CA LEU A 43 -5.35 -0.41 8.75
C LEU A 43 -5.97 -1.81 8.90
N ILE A 44 -5.27 -2.84 8.41
CA ILE A 44 -5.69 -4.25 8.55
C ILE A 44 -5.69 -4.66 10.03
N GLN A 45 -4.61 -4.35 10.76
CA GLN A 45 -4.50 -4.69 12.18
C GLN A 45 -5.53 -3.99 13.07
N GLN A 46 -6.05 -2.86 12.62
CA GLN A 46 -7.03 -2.06 13.34
C GLN A 46 -8.47 -2.46 13.01
N ASP A 47 -8.67 -3.37 12.05
CA ASP A 47 -9.96 -4.02 11.78
C ASP A 47 -11.14 -3.04 11.66
N GLY A 48 -11.02 -2.07 10.76
CA GLY A 48 -12.06 -1.07 10.53
C GLY A 48 -12.13 0.06 11.57
N LYS A 49 -11.29 0.03 12.62
CA LYS A 49 -11.15 1.18 13.52
C LYS A 49 -10.52 2.37 12.81
N THR A 50 -10.93 3.56 13.22
CA THR A 50 -10.32 4.81 12.76
C THR A 50 -8.97 4.99 13.43
N VAL A 51 -7.93 5.08 12.61
CA VAL A 51 -6.57 5.33 13.05
C VAL A 51 -6.26 6.81 12.89
N ALA A 52 -5.84 7.45 13.98
CA ALA A 52 -5.46 8.85 13.97
C ALA A 52 -4.24 9.09 13.07
N ARG A 53 -4.15 10.29 12.50
CA ARG A 53 -3.03 10.65 11.64
C ARG A 53 -1.71 10.53 12.39
N GLU A 54 -1.66 10.98 13.63
CA GLU A 54 -0.49 10.96 14.51
C GLU A 54 0.01 9.52 14.70
N THR A 55 -0.89 8.55 14.88
CA THR A 55 -0.56 7.13 14.96
C THR A 55 0.09 6.61 13.68
N PHE A 56 -0.37 7.04 12.49
CA PHE A 56 0.31 6.68 11.25
C PHE A 56 1.74 7.23 11.22
N PHE A 57 1.93 8.49 11.62
CA PHE A 57 3.25 9.12 11.61
C PHE A 57 4.20 8.38 12.55
N GLU A 58 3.72 8.02 13.73
CA GLU A 58 4.47 7.25 14.72
C GLU A 58 4.84 5.84 14.23
N GLU A 59 3.84 5.04 13.85
CA GLU A 59 4.01 3.62 13.53
C GLU A 59 4.74 3.39 12.21
N VAL A 60 4.50 4.22 11.19
CA VAL A 60 5.01 3.97 9.83
C VAL A 60 6.34 4.69 9.57
N TRP A 61 6.53 5.88 10.15
CA TRP A 61 7.69 6.74 9.89
C TRP A 61 8.61 6.88 11.10
N ILE A 62 8.13 7.41 12.23
CA ILE A 62 8.98 7.78 13.38
C ILE A 62 9.67 6.55 13.98
N LYS A 63 8.94 5.44 14.19
CA LYS A 63 9.50 4.16 14.65
C LYS A 63 10.61 3.61 13.75
N HIS A 64 10.66 4.05 12.51
CA HIS A 64 11.63 3.64 11.51
C HIS A 64 12.67 4.73 11.20
N GLY A 65 12.80 5.74 12.07
CA GLY A 65 13.77 6.82 11.92
C GLY A 65 13.52 7.74 10.71
N SER A 66 12.29 7.75 10.20
CA SER A 66 11.87 8.60 9.08
C SER A 66 10.87 9.65 9.55
N GLN A 67 10.80 10.77 8.82
CA GLN A 67 9.77 11.79 9.01
C GLN A 67 8.93 11.92 7.75
N VAL A 68 7.66 12.30 7.90
CA VAL A 68 6.76 12.55 6.77
C VAL A 68 6.00 13.84 6.98
N THR A 69 5.70 14.53 5.89
CA THR A 69 4.79 15.68 5.91
C THR A 69 3.35 15.20 5.77
N SER A 70 2.39 16.03 6.15
CA SER A 70 0.97 15.75 5.89
C SER A 70 0.68 15.46 4.42
N ASN A 71 1.34 16.19 3.51
CA ASN A 71 1.23 15.94 2.08
C ASN A 71 1.77 14.54 1.70
N GLY A 72 2.95 14.17 2.20
CA GLY A 72 3.53 12.84 1.98
C GLY A 72 2.65 11.71 2.51
N PHE A 73 2.00 11.90 3.65
CA PHE A 73 1.02 10.96 4.18
C PHE A 73 -0.14 10.75 3.20
N TYR A 74 -0.79 11.84 2.75
CA TYR A 74 -1.93 11.74 1.81
C TYR A 74 -1.53 11.21 0.43
N GLN A 75 -0.29 11.40 0.00
CA GLN A 75 0.22 10.75 -1.21
C GLN A 75 0.26 9.22 -1.07
N ASN A 76 0.66 8.70 0.09
CA ASN A 76 0.63 7.26 0.35
C ASN A 76 -0.80 6.71 0.42
N ILE A 77 -1.73 7.45 1.05
CA ILE A 77 -3.16 7.08 1.05
C ILE A 77 -3.72 7.05 -0.37
N SER A 78 -3.40 8.04 -1.19
CA SER A 78 -3.81 8.09 -2.61
C SER A 78 -3.21 6.95 -3.43
N LEU A 79 -1.95 6.60 -3.17
CA LEU A 79 -1.28 5.44 -3.80
C LEU A 79 -2.02 4.15 -3.50
N LEU A 80 -2.41 3.93 -2.24
CA LEU A 80 -3.18 2.75 -1.85
C LEU A 80 -4.53 2.69 -2.56
N ARG A 81 -5.28 3.79 -2.58
CA ARG A 81 -6.56 3.86 -3.30
C ARG A 81 -6.42 3.51 -4.77
N ARG A 82 -5.39 4.04 -5.43
CA ARG A 82 -5.11 3.74 -6.84
C ARG A 82 -4.74 2.27 -7.04
N ALA A 83 -3.92 1.71 -6.17
CA ALA A 83 -3.50 0.31 -6.24
C ALA A 83 -4.69 -0.66 -6.16
N PHE A 84 -5.62 -0.40 -5.25
CA PHE A 84 -6.83 -1.22 -5.15
C PHE A 84 -7.75 -1.06 -6.37
N LYS A 85 -7.91 0.16 -6.89
CA LYS A 85 -8.70 0.41 -8.09
C LYS A 85 -8.12 -0.30 -9.32
N GLU A 86 -6.80 -0.35 -9.43
CA GLU A 86 -6.08 -1.06 -10.51
C GLU A 86 -6.30 -2.57 -10.46
N LEU A 87 -6.49 -3.13 -9.26
CA LEU A 87 -6.84 -4.53 -9.04
C LEU A 87 -8.34 -4.82 -9.21
N GLY A 88 -9.13 -3.83 -9.63
CA GLY A 88 -10.56 -4.00 -9.89
C GLY A 88 -11.44 -3.95 -8.64
N MET A 89 -10.92 -3.47 -7.50
CA MET A 89 -11.81 -3.19 -6.37
C MET A 89 -12.52 -1.85 -6.57
N GLU A 90 -13.84 -1.93 -6.67
CA GLU A 90 -14.71 -0.78 -6.75
C GLU A 90 -15.27 -0.48 -5.34
N GLY A 91 -14.91 0.68 -4.78
CA GLY A 91 -15.42 1.14 -3.49
C GLY A 91 -14.41 1.95 -2.65
N ASP A 92 -14.93 2.57 -1.59
CA ASP A 92 -14.13 3.31 -0.61
C ASP A 92 -13.46 2.36 0.39
N ILE A 93 -12.41 1.68 -0.06
CA ILE A 93 -11.61 0.75 0.77
C ILE A 93 -10.84 1.51 1.84
N ILE A 94 -10.41 2.74 1.53
CA ILE A 94 -9.72 3.61 2.48
C ILE A 94 -10.49 4.91 2.61
N ILE A 95 -11.15 5.06 3.76
CA ILE A 95 -11.96 6.22 4.09
C ILE A 95 -11.14 7.18 4.95
N THR A 96 -10.92 8.38 4.44
CA THR A 96 -10.32 9.48 5.21
C THR A 96 -11.42 10.27 5.89
N LEU A 97 -11.39 10.31 7.22
CA LEU A 97 -12.27 11.14 8.04
C LEU A 97 -11.56 12.46 8.36
N PRO A 98 -12.03 13.60 7.84
CA PRO A 98 -11.40 14.88 8.09
C PRO A 98 -11.37 15.17 9.60
N ARG A 99 -10.22 15.61 10.11
CA ARG A 99 -9.97 15.92 11.54
C ARG A 99 -9.98 14.72 12.50
N VAL A 100 -10.21 13.49 12.02
CA VAL A 100 -10.23 12.29 12.86
C VAL A 100 -9.12 11.32 12.47
N GLY A 101 -8.96 11.02 11.18
CA GLY A 101 -7.94 10.07 10.73
C GLY A 101 -8.34 9.29 9.49
N VAL A 102 -7.86 8.04 9.41
CA VAL A 102 -8.11 7.15 8.27
C VAL A 102 -8.56 5.79 8.77
N ARG A 103 -9.53 5.20 8.10
CA ARG A 103 -10.04 3.85 8.40
C ARG A 103 -10.14 3.00 7.15
N ALA A 104 -10.10 1.69 7.34
CA ALA A 104 -10.53 0.73 6.33
C ALA A 104 -12.06 0.80 6.18
N GLY A 105 -12.55 0.75 4.95
CA GLY A 105 -13.98 0.74 4.64
C GLY A 105 -14.68 -0.58 5.00
N CYS A 106 -16.00 -0.56 4.95
CA CYS A 106 -16.91 -1.68 5.26
C CYS A 106 -16.74 -2.90 4.33
N ASN A 107 -16.00 -2.77 3.21
CA ASN A 107 -15.53 -3.93 2.46
C ASN A 107 -14.33 -4.55 3.19
N ASN A 108 -14.60 -5.21 4.30
CA ASN A 108 -13.90 -6.37 4.87
C ASN A 108 -12.43 -6.55 4.45
N ILE A 109 -11.57 -5.57 4.75
CA ILE A 109 -10.12 -5.80 4.69
C ILE A 109 -9.71 -6.78 5.81
N GLY A 110 -10.48 -6.84 6.92
CA GLY A 110 -10.23 -7.70 8.08
C GLY A 110 -10.94 -9.05 8.08
N ASP A 111 -12.16 -9.15 7.53
CA ASP A 111 -13.06 -10.32 7.68
C ASP A 111 -12.57 -11.61 7.00
N GLY A 112 -11.51 -11.54 6.19
CA GLY A 112 -10.91 -12.68 5.50
C GLY A 112 -9.39 -12.80 5.66
N VAL A 113 -8.78 -12.05 6.58
CA VAL A 113 -7.32 -12.07 6.80
C VAL A 113 -6.92 -13.37 7.53
N SER A 114 -6.74 -14.44 6.76
CA SER A 114 -5.95 -15.58 7.19
C SER A 114 -4.48 -15.25 6.95
N ALA A 115 -3.72 -15.07 8.03
CA ALA A 115 -2.27 -15.05 7.95
C ALA A 115 -1.79 -16.47 7.62
N VAL A 116 -1.72 -16.79 6.33
CA VAL A 116 -1.19 -18.07 5.87
C VAL A 116 0.27 -18.18 6.28
N ARG A 117 0.59 -19.27 7.00
CA ARG A 117 1.92 -19.62 7.49
C ARG A 117 2.47 -20.69 6.56
N ASP A 118 2.82 -20.32 5.34
CA ASP A 118 3.43 -21.26 4.41
C ASP A 118 4.81 -20.75 4.00
N GLY A 119 5.78 -21.63 4.22
CA GLY A 119 7.19 -21.41 3.90
C GLY A 119 7.49 -21.74 2.43
N GLU A 120 8.59 -21.14 1.97
CA GLU A 120 9.42 -21.53 0.83
C GLU A 120 8.80 -21.45 -0.58
N GLY A 121 9.45 -20.67 -1.45
CA GLY A 121 9.38 -20.91 -2.90
C GLY A 121 9.25 -19.68 -3.79
N ALA A 122 10.39 -19.28 -4.35
CA ALA A 122 10.58 -18.82 -5.73
C ALA A 122 9.78 -17.61 -6.27
N GLY A 123 10.53 -16.53 -6.53
CA GLY A 123 10.97 -16.31 -7.91
C GLY A 123 10.09 -15.44 -8.83
N ALA A 124 10.81 -14.53 -9.51
CA ALA A 124 10.43 -13.83 -10.74
C ALA A 124 9.33 -12.75 -10.61
N THR A 125 9.30 -11.67 -11.37
CA THR A 125 10.20 -10.95 -12.30
C THR A 125 9.33 -9.76 -12.72
N GLY A 126 9.83 -8.53 -12.79
CA GLY A 126 8.95 -7.46 -13.27
C GLY A 126 9.45 -6.03 -13.15
N ALA A 127 10.54 -5.73 -13.83
CA ALA A 127 10.84 -4.45 -14.47
C ALA A 127 10.08 -3.20 -14.00
N ARG A 128 10.80 -2.26 -13.36
CA ARG A 128 10.87 -0.87 -13.87
C ARG A 128 12.30 -0.36 -13.73
N ARG A 129 13.08 -0.54 -14.79
CA ARG A 129 14.30 0.23 -15.04
C ARG A 129 13.94 1.71 -14.97
N ARG A 130 14.42 2.44 -13.95
CA ARG A 130 14.49 3.90 -14.02
C ARG A 130 15.62 4.24 -14.99
N ALA A 131 15.28 4.38 -16.27
CA ALA A 131 16.13 5.10 -17.20
C ALA A 131 16.21 6.56 -16.73
N ARG A 132 17.36 6.94 -16.15
CA ARG A 132 17.74 8.35 -16.02
C ARG A 132 18.20 8.81 -17.41
N ALA A 133 17.27 9.30 -18.22
CA ALA A 133 17.64 10.13 -19.35
C ALA A 133 17.98 11.54 -18.82
N ARG A 134 19.27 11.86 -18.74
CA ARG A 134 19.75 13.24 -18.67
C ARG A 134 19.68 13.83 -20.09
N GLY A 135 18.56 14.44 -20.46
CA GLY A 135 18.56 15.51 -21.48
C GLY A 135 18.94 16.80 -20.74
N GLY A 136 20.00 17.52 -21.06
CA GLY A 136 20.28 18.04 -22.38
C GLY A 136 19.84 19.50 -22.35
N ARG A 137 20.69 20.37 -21.79
CA ARG A 137 20.51 21.83 -21.82
C ARG A 137 20.62 22.28 -23.27
N GLY A 138 19.49 22.59 -23.90
CA GLY A 138 19.43 23.44 -25.08
C GLY A 138 18.94 24.81 -24.63
N CYS A 139 19.89 25.71 -24.34
CA CYS A 139 19.60 27.13 -24.38
C CYS A 139 19.64 27.52 -25.85
N GLU A 140 18.50 27.95 -26.40
CA GLU A 140 18.49 28.87 -27.53
C GLU A 140 17.27 29.77 -27.32
N CYS A 141 17.52 30.92 -26.70
CA CYS A 141 16.61 32.05 -26.75
C CYS A 141 17.01 32.90 -27.96
N ALA A 142 15.96 33.33 -28.67
CA ALA A 142 15.86 34.32 -29.75
C ALA A 142 16.99 35.34 -29.91
#